data_AF-A0A957B8A3-F1
#
_entry.id   AF-A0A957B8A3-F1
#
_cell.length_a   1.000
_cell.length_b   1.000
_cell.length_c   1.000
_cell.angle_alpha   90.00
_cell.angle_beta   90.00
_cell.angle_gamma   90.00
#
_symmetry.space_group_name_H-M   'P 1'
#
loop_
_entity.id
_entity.type
_entity.pdbx_description
1 polymer ?
#
loop_
_entity_poly.entity_id
_entity_poly.type
_entity_poly.pdbx_seq_one_letter_code
_entity_poly.pdbx_strand_id
1 'polypeptide(L)'
;MTVGMLDIIRPYFFVGMDLGPGIQSALAALHVDEFESTWDDDGVVIWGVTRIDSDDPSSPFFSPQAGGGALTNPNSSSDDALRWEWHDVAIRFRLTLARRAADALRPGQVSSTDVQNVLSLLGPDTGTAQSDYPNTQFRLELMFELVTVTFPRLIGAKLDGWVLVPDPDHREVKISLPKVLLILTQDSASDTDFDVNVGSFGAETLDDADPAIANLIQMNPPYALVPGEQFGFGFKKAVLDLSESRTPPELLSRFGVGEDWKGIYLPEVRFFVSTQRSAGVAFNFGARELLIGLDPTPGLWGDFNFDVEVLGDQLQVGLRLYGVSGARIDPELVVSDNSAKTDRYRVTVPSTAGPDTENYVLFVDVSSGAAPFVITAVSGEDHPTDVSTLPDSGIFDDAAHSPEDISVLQRMRLFSHDQRVAIRITSRNPAQSRVIVLDVYPDLQTSSSTLPPPQPEIPRAQLNPPVEAVRIESQTDEEVVLRLTPANGILTVDGAPVTVTDGVARVPSAADSSHTVNVTWNRAGEVELARYTLSFEFDRPWNGTVGTVI
;
A
#
# COMPACT_ATOMS: atom_id res chain seq x y z
N MET A 1 5.46 -36.03 -33.27
CA MET A 1 4.03 -36.20 -33.59
C MET A 1 3.37 -36.44 -32.25
N THR A 2 2.86 -35.38 -31.64
CA THR A 2 2.19 -35.42 -30.33
C THR A 2 0.74 -35.84 -30.56
N VAL A 3 0.26 -36.84 -29.81
CA VAL A 3 -1.14 -37.29 -29.87
C VAL A 3 -1.94 -36.38 -28.95
N GLY A 4 -2.99 -35.73 -29.46
CA GLY A 4 -3.89 -34.93 -28.63
C GLY A 4 -4.90 -35.81 -27.88
N MET A 5 -5.42 -35.35 -26.74
CA MET A 5 -6.52 -36.02 -26.04
C MET A 5 -7.73 -36.20 -26.96
N LEU A 6 -8.01 -35.19 -27.79
CA LEU A 6 -9.06 -35.27 -28.78
C LEU A 6 -8.82 -36.39 -29.82
N ASP A 7 -7.58 -36.72 -30.17
CA ASP A 7 -7.28 -37.82 -31.09
C ASP A 7 -7.56 -39.21 -30.48
N ILE A 8 -7.44 -39.35 -29.17
CA ILE A 8 -7.77 -40.58 -28.44
C ILE A 8 -9.29 -40.78 -28.37
N ILE A 9 -10.06 -39.70 -28.21
CA ILE A 9 -11.53 -39.79 -28.03
C ILE A 9 -12.27 -39.76 -29.38
N ARG A 10 -11.71 -39.10 -30.41
CA ARG A 10 -12.29 -38.96 -31.76
C ARG A 10 -12.92 -40.23 -32.34
N PRO A 11 -12.32 -41.43 -32.22
CA PRO A 11 -12.93 -42.66 -32.74
C PRO A 11 -14.30 -43.01 -32.15
N TYR A 12 -14.63 -42.47 -30.97
CA TYR A 12 -15.88 -42.73 -30.25
C TYR A 12 -16.95 -41.65 -30.50
N PHE A 13 -16.66 -40.67 -31.35
CA PHE A 13 -17.65 -39.72 -31.83
C PHE A 13 -18.06 -40.07 -33.27
N PHE A 14 -19.34 -40.27 -33.52
CA PHE A 14 -19.84 -40.26 -34.90
C PHE A 14 -19.91 -38.81 -35.41
N VAL A 15 -19.67 -38.64 -36.71
CA VAL A 15 -19.59 -37.34 -37.40
C VAL A 15 -20.79 -36.45 -37.02
N GLY A 16 -20.50 -35.25 -36.49
CA GLY A 16 -21.50 -34.20 -36.25
C GLY A 16 -21.72 -33.82 -34.78
N MET A 17 -20.99 -34.41 -33.82
CA MET A 17 -21.09 -34.01 -32.42
C MET A 17 -20.41 -32.67 -32.14
N ASP A 18 -21.17 -31.73 -31.59
CA ASP A 18 -20.67 -30.46 -31.04
C ASP A 18 -20.57 -30.61 -29.51
N LEU A 19 -19.35 -30.68 -28.98
CA LEU A 19 -19.11 -30.73 -27.53
C LEU A 19 -19.30 -29.35 -26.87
N GLY A 20 -19.73 -28.36 -27.64
CA GLY A 20 -19.71 -26.95 -27.28
C GLY A 20 -18.32 -26.34 -27.51
N PRO A 21 -18.25 -25.06 -27.90
CA PRO A 21 -17.00 -24.41 -28.30
C PRO A 21 -15.94 -24.38 -27.17
N GLY A 22 -16.35 -24.41 -25.90
CA GLY A 22 -15.45 -24.41 -24.75
C GLY A 22 -14.74 -25.75 -24.51
N ILE A 23 -15.48 -26.86 -24.49
CA ILE A 23 -14.95 -28.18 -24.14
C ILE A 23 -14.11 -28.75 -25.28
N GLN A 24 -14.56 -28.57 -26.52
CA GLN A 24 -13.80 -29.01 -27.69
C GLN A 24 -12.44 -28.31 -27.76
N SER A 25 -12.40 -27.00 -27.47
CA SER A 25 -11.15 -26.22 -27.43
C SER A 25 -10.25 -26.66 -26.27
N ALA A 26 -10.82 -26.95 -25.09
CA ALA A 26 -10.08 -27.44 -23.95
C ALA A 26 -9.44 -28.82 -24.22
N LEU A 27 -10.20 -29.80 -24.74
CA LEU A 27 -9.68 -31.13 -25.08
C LEU A 27 -8.67 -31.10 -26.23
N ALA A 28 -8.79 -30.16 -27.17
CA ALA A 28 -7.84 -29.98 -28.25
C ALA A 28 -6.48 -29.45 -27.78
N ALA A 29 -6.46 -28.68 -26.68
CA ALA A 29 -5.24 -28.14 -26.08
C ALA A 29 -4.48 -29.16 -25.21
N LEU A 30 -5.08 -30.31 -24.91
CA LEU A 30 -4.48 -31.36 -24.10
C LEU A 30 -3.65 -32.31 -24.97
N HIS A 31 -2.34 -32.33 -24.74
CA HIS A 31 -1.40 -33.26 -25.38
C HIS A 31 -1.12 -34.43 -24.46
N VAL A 32 -1.14 -35.65 -24.98
CA VAL A 32 -0.87 -36.85 -24.19
C VAL A 32 0.62 -37.11 -24.18
N ASP A 33 1.21 -37.07 -22.98
CA ASP A 33 2.64 -37.32 -22.77
C ASP A 33 2.92 -38.82 -22.76
N GLU A 34 2.13 -39.55 -21.99
CA GLU A 34 2.20 -41.01 -21.87
C GLU A 34 0.81 -41.57 -21.59
N PHE A 35 0.56 -42.78 -22.09
CA PHE A 35 -0.62 -43.54 -21.73
C PHE A 35 -0.34 -45.04 -21.76
N GLU A 36 -1.07 -45.76 -20.93
CA GLU A 36 -1.17 -47.21 -20.94
C GLU A 36 -2.60 -47.59 -21.29
N SER A 37 -2.77 -48.84 -21.74
CA SER A 37 -4.10 -49.38 -22.01
C SER A 37 -4.19 -50.82 -21.55
N THR A 38 -5.37 -51.19 -21.05
CA THR A 38 -5.75 -52.57 -20.79
C THR A 38 -7.13 -52.83 -21.36
N TRP A 39 -7.43 -54.09 -21.65
CA TRP A 39 -8.72 -54.48 -22.19
C TRP A 39 -9.10 -55.86 -21.69
N ASP A 40 -10.41 -56.08 -21.57
CA ASP A 40 -11.01 -57.36 -21.28
C ASP A 40 -12.26 -57.57 -22.15
N ASP A 41 -13.12 -58.49 -21.75
CA ASP A 41 -14.37 -58.78 -22.46
C ASP A 41 -15.40 -57.66 -22.31
N ASP A 42 -15.35 -56.88 -21.23
CA ASP A 42 -16.31 -55.82 -20.91
C ASP A 42 -15.94 -54.46 -21.52
N GLY A 43 -14.64 -54.17 -21.64
CA GLY A 43 -14.21 -52.83 -22.03
C GLY A 43 -12.72 -52.67 -22.32
N VAL A 44 -12.38 -51.43 -22.67
CA VAL A 44 -11.01 -50.94 -22.79
C VAL A 44 -10.85 -49.78 -21.81
N VAL A 45 -9.76 -49.79 -21.04
CA VAL A 45 -9.38 -48.67 -20.18
C VAL A 45 -8.04 -48.12 -20.67
N ILE A 46 -8.00 -46.82 -20.91
CA ILE A 46 -6.80 -46.08 -21.27
C ILE A 46 -6.55 -45.06 -20.17
N TRP A 47 -5.36 -45.00 -19.60
CA TRP A 47 -5.02 -44.02 -18.57
C TRP A 47 -3.63 -43.47 -18.80
N GLY A 48 -3.37 -42.27 -18.27
CA GLY A 48 -2.09 -41.63 -18.48
C GLY A 48 -2.04 -40.20 -17.98
N VAL A 49 -1.10 -39.45 -18.54
CA VAL A 49 -0.89 -38.05 -18.23
C VAL A 49 -1.01 -37.23 -19.50
N THR A 50 -1.76 -36.14 -19.41
CA THR A 50 -1.86 -35.13 -20.45
C THR A 50 -1.41 -33.78 -19.89
N ARG A 51 -0.87 -32.93 -20.75
CA ARG A 51 -0.42 -31.57 -20.42
C ARG A 51 -0.94 -30.58 -21.43
N ILE A 52 -1.04 -29.33 -20.99
CA ILE A 52 -1.18 -28.17 -21.86
C ILE A 52 0.25 -27.72 -22.20
N ASP A 53 0.64 -27.77 -23.47
CA ASP A 53 1.98 -27.37 -23.90
C ASP A 53 2.12 -25.85 -23.72
N SER A 54 3.01 -25.39 -22.84
CA SER A 54 3.20 -23.96 -22.58
C SER A 54 4.09 -23.26 -23.62
N ASP A 55 4.85 -24.03 -24.40
CA ASP A 55 5.78 -23.50 -25.40
C ASP A 55 5.14 -23.41 -26.79
N ASP A 56 3.93 -23.97 -26.97
CA ASP A 56 3.12 -23.75 -28.16
C ASP A 56 2.49 -22.33 -28.13
N PRO A 57 2.86 -21.41 -29.04
CA PRO A 57 2.29 -20.07 -29.11
C PRO A 57 0.78 -20.06 -29.45
N SER A 58 0.20 -21.22 -29.78
CA SER A 58 -1.24 -21.43 -29.97
C SER A 58 -1.95 -22.06 -28.75
N SER A 59 -1.20 -22.36 -27.67
CA SER A 59 -1.76 -22.88 -26.42
C SER A 59 -2.67 -21.86 -25.73
N PRO A 60 -3.86 -22.27 -25.27
CA PRO A 60 -4.83 -21.32 -24.72
C PRO A 60 -4.42 -20.84 -23.32
N PHE A 61 -4.12 -19.54 -23.22
CA PHE A 61 -4.22 -18.84 -21.94
C PHE A 61 -5.69 -18.57 -21.62
N PHE A 62 -6.23 -19.15 -20.55
CA PHE A 62 -7.58 -18.85 -20.11
C PHE A 62 -7.61 -17.56 -19.29
N SER A 63 -8.01 -16.45 -19.92
CA SER A 63 -8.47 -15.24 -19.24
C SER A 63 -10.00 -15.17 -19.35
N PRO A 64 -10.76 -15.01 -18.24
CA PRO A 64 -12.22 -14.88 -18.27
C PRO A 64 -12.72 -13.71 -19.14
N GLN A 65 -11.87 -12.70 -19.38
CA GLN A 65 -12.20 -11.55 -20.23
C GLN A 65 -11.98 -11.80 -21.73
N ALA A 66 -11.18 -12.82 -22.09
CA ALA A 66 -10.84 -13.14 -23.48
C ALA A 66 -11.70 -14.26 -24.08
N GLY A 67 -12.74 -14.72 -23.38
CA GLY A 67 -13.63 -15.79 -23.89
C GLY A 67 -12.93 -17.13 -24.09
N GLY A 68 -11.79 -17.37 -23.44
CA GLY A 68 -11.05 -18.64 -23.54
C GLY A 68 -10.16 -18.80 -24.78
N GLY A 69 -9.62 -17.72 -25.34
CA GLY A 69 -8.63 -17.77 -26.44
C GLY A 69 -7.26 -17.22 -26.06
N ALA A 70 -6.23 -17.62 -26.83
CA ALA A 70 -4.86 -17.10 -26.70
C ALA A 70 -4.83 -15.56 -26.75
N LEU A 71 -3.97 -14.94 -25.94
CA LEU A 71 -3.77 -13.48 -25.95
C LEU A 71 -3.32 -13.05 -27.35
N THR A 72 -4.04 -12.11 -27.97
CA THR A 72 -3.72 -11.57 -29.31
C THR A 72 -2.39 -10.82 -29.38
N ASN A 73 -1.74 -10.59 -28.23
CA ASN A 73 -0.42 -10.02 -28.13
C ASN A 73 0.23 -10.43 -26.79
N PRO A 74 1.30 -11.25 -26.79
CA PRO A 74 2.01 -11.67 -25.56
C PRO A 74 2.67 -10.49 -24.82
N ASN A 75 2.80 -9.33 -25.48
CA ASN A 75 3.28 -8.08 -24.91
C ASN A 75 2.17 -7.03 -24.69
N SER A 76 0.89 -7.38 -24.87
CA SER A 76 -0.16 -6.43 -24.45
C SER A 76 -0.24 -6.44 -22.93
N SER A 77 -0.11 -5.25 -22.35
CA SER A 77 -0.18 -4.94 -20.93
C SER A 77 -1.57 -5.21 -20.33
N SER A 78 -2.03 -6.45 -20.40
CA SER A 78 -3.11 -6.96 -19.55
C SER A 78 -2.52 -7.50 -18.24
N ASP A 79 -1.70 -6.67 -17.59
CA ASP A 79 -1.38 -6.82 -16.15
C ASP A 79 -2.64 -6.71 -15.27
N ASP A 80 -3.80 -6.42 -15.87
CA ASP A 80 -5.06 -6.19 -15.20
C ASP A 80 -6.01 -7.41 -15.15
N ALA A 81 -5.73 -8.48 -15.90
CA ALA A 81 -6.63 -9.64 -15.99
C ALA A 81 -6.17 -10.81 -15.10
N LEU A 82 -7.12 -11.53 -14.50
CA LEU A 82 -6.85 -12.78 -13.76
C LEU A 82 -6.00 -13.73 -14.59
N ARG A 83 -4.90 -14.23 -14.03
CA ARG A 83 -3.99 -15.15 -14.70
C ARG A 83 -4.11 -16.52 -14.07
N TRP A 84 -4.56 -17.50 -14.84
CA TRP A 84 -4.49 -18.90 -14.43
C TRP A 84 -3.11 -19.42 -14.83
N GLU A 85 -2.33 -19.85 -13.84
CA GLU A 85 -1.01 -20.44 -14.07
C GLU A 85 -1.22 -21.93 -14.41
N TRP A 86 -1.33 -22.24 -15.71
CA TRP A 86 -1.46 -23.61 -16.23
C TRP A 86 -0.14 -24.25 -16.66
N HIS A 87 0.99 -23.56 -16.48
CA HIS A 87 2.32 -24.07 -16.86
C HIS A 87 2.58 -25.43 -16.21
N ASP A 88 2.92 -26.43 -17.01
CA ASP A 88 3.21 -27.79 -16.59
C ASP A 88 2.12 -28.46 -15.72
N VAL A 89 0.85 -28.06 -15.85
CA VAL A 89 -0.24 -28.75 -15.15
C VAL A 89 -0.40 -30.14 -15.77
N ALA A 90 0.19 -31.12 -15.08
CA ALA A 90 -0.06 -32.53 -15.34
C ALA A 90 -1.52 -32.82 -15.00
N ILE A 91 -2.25 -33.29 -16.00
CA ILE A 91 -3.62 -33.74 -15.87
C ILE A 91 -3.59 -35.25 -16.01
N ARG A 92 -3.94 -35.96 -14.93
CA ARG A 92 -4.12 -37.40 -15.03
C ARG A 92 -5.45 -37.67 -15.68
N PHE A 93 -5.48 -38.62 -16.60
CA PHE A 93 -6.72 -39.01 -17.24
C PHE A 93 -6.97 -40.51 -17.15
N ARG A 94 -8.25 -40.88 -17.18
CA ARG A 94 -8.71 -42.24 -17.44
C ARG A 94 -9.89 -42.19 -18.39
N LEU A 95 -9.77 -42.90 -19.50
CA LEU A 95 -10.81 -43.13 -20.48
C LEU A 95 -11.26 -44.58 -20.37
N THR A 96 -12.52 -44.78 -20.02
CA THR A 96 -13.17 -46.09 -19.96
C THR A 96 -14.13 -46.22 -21.13
N LEU A 97 -14.01 -47.30 -21.88
CA LEU A 97 -14.72 -47.56 -23.12
C LEU A 97 -15.45 -48.89 -22.98
N ALA A 98 -16.74 -48.92 -23.27
CA ALA A 98 -17.49 -50.18 -23.28
C ALA A 98 -17.25 -50.94 -24.59
N ARG A 99 -17.25 -52.28 -24.56
CA ARG A 99 -17.31 -53.11 -25.78
C ARG A 99 -18.77 -53.41 -26.12
N ARG A 100 -19.50 -52.40 -26.61
CA ARG A 100 -20.94 -52.51 -26.96
C ARG A 100 -21.22 -51.80 -28.28
N ALA A 101 -22.21 -52.30 -29.02
CA ALA A 101 -22.62 -51.67 -30.26
C ALA A 101 -23.33 -50.34 -30.01
N ALA A 102 -22.98 -49.30 -30.77
CA ALA A 102 -23.72 -48.05 -30.75
C ALA A 102 -25.02 -48.14 -31.57
N ASP A 103 -26.15 -47.78 -30.94
CA ASP A 103 -27.47 -47.75 -31.58
C ASP A 103 -27.57 -46.69 -32.69
N ALA A 104 -26.66 -45.71 -32.66
CA ALA A 104 -26.53 -44.64 -33.65
C ALA A 104 -26.02 -45.13 -35.02
N LEU A 105 -25.32 -46.27 -35.08
CA LEU A 105 -24.77 -46.81 -36.33
C LEU A 105 -25.52 -48.07 -36.76
N ARG A 106 -26.40 -47.95 -37.75
CA ARG A 106 -27.14 -49.11 -38.29
C ARG A 106 -26.52 -49.59 -39.62
N PRO A 107 -26.15 -50.88 -39.78
CA PRO A 107 -25.51 -51.37 -41.00
C PRO A 107 -26.34 -51.09 -42.25
N GLY A 108 -27.67 -51.20 -42.15
CA GLY A 108 -28.60 -50.92 -43.25
C GLY A 108 -28.59 -49.48 -43.76
N GLN A 109 -27.96 -48.54 -43.05
CA GLN A 109 -27.81 -47.14 -43.48
C GLN A 109 -26.47 -46.88 -44.20
N VAL A 110 -25.54 -47.84 -44.19
CA VAL A 110 -24.25 -47.75 -44.86
C VAL A 110 -24.42 -48.12 -46.33
N SER A 111 -23.96 -47.27 -47.25
CA SER A 111 -24.16 -47.49 -48.70
C SER A 111 -23.26 -48.58 -49.30
N SER A 112 -22.17 -48.95 -48.63
CA SER A 112 -21.21 -49.96 -49.10
C SER A 112 -21.49 -51.33 -48.51
N THR A 113 -21.77 -52.32 -49.36
CA THR A 113 -21.97 -53.72 -48.96
C THR A 113 -20.75 -54.32 -48.27
N ASP A 114 -19.53 -53.95 -48.68
CA ASP A 114 -18.30 -54.45 -48.06
C ASP A 114 -18.17 -53.95 -46.61
N VAL A 115 -18.54 -52.69 -46.36
CA VAL A 115 -18.54 -52.13 -45.00
C VAL A 115 -19.65 -52.75 -44.15
N GLN A 116 -20.83 -53.00 -44.72
CA GLN A 116 -21.90 -53.73 -44.03
C GLN A 116 -21.45 -55.13 -43.59
N ASN A 117 -20.74 -55.85 -44.47
CA ASN A 117 -20.20 -57.17 -44.17
C ASN A 117 -19.16 -57.12 -43.04
N VAL A 118 -18.26 -56.13 -43.06
CA VAL A 118 -17.27 -55.93 -41.99
C VAL A 118 -17.96 -55.61 -40.66
N LEU A 119 -18.92 -54.68 -40.65
CA LEU A 119 -19.67 -54.32 -39.45
C LEU A 119 -20.42 -55.52 -38.87
N SER A 120 -21.02 -56.36 -39.72
CA SER A 120 -21.71 -57.58 -39.30
C SER A 120 -20.77 -58.64 -38.72
N LEU A 121 -19.48 -58.64 -39.11
CA LEU A 121 -18.46 -59.54 -38.57
C LEU A 121 -17.92 -59.10 -37.21
N LEU A 122 -18.03 -57.80 -36.87
CA LEU A 122 -17.54 -57.23 -35.62
C LEU A 122 -18.45 -57.52 -34.41
N GLY A 123 -19.64 -58.07 -34.65
CA GLY A 123 -20.56 -58.52 -33.61
C GLY A 123 -21.99 -58.01 -33.81
N PRO A 124 -22.89 -58.17 -32.82
CA PRO A 124 -24.26 -57.67 -32.92
C PRO A 124 -24.26 -56.15 -33.14
N ASP A 125 -25.21 -55.66 -33.96
CA ASP A 125 -25.37 -54.26 -34.35
C ASP A 125 -26.28 -53.46 -33.40
N THR A 126 -26.89 -54.12 -32.42
CA THR A 126 -27.76 -53.54 -31.38
C THR A 126 -27.73 -54.41 -30.11
N GLY A 127 -28.01 -53.80 -28.95
CA GLY A 127 -28.20 -54.49 -27.66
C GLY A 127 -27.03 -54.39 -26.67
N THR A 128 -27.18 -55.01 -25.49
CA THR A 128 -26.22 -54.92 -24.37
C THR A 128 -25.12 -55.97 -24.40
N ALA A 129 -25.08 -56.80 -25.47
CA ALA A 129 -24.09 -57.86 -25.61
C ALA A 129 -22.71 -57.28 -25.94
N GLN A 130 -21.66 -57.95 -25.48
CA GLN A 130 -20.28 -57.57 -25.79
C GLN A 130 -20.02 -57.69 -27.29
N SER A 131 -19.43 -56.66 -27.89
CA SER A 131 -19.26 -56.55 -29.35
C SER A 131 -18.07 -55.64 -29.69
N ASP A 132 -17.34 -55.96 -30.76
CA ASP A 132 -16.34 -55.08 -31.37
C ASP A 132 -16.95 -54.16 -32.43
N TYR A 133 -18.29 -54.18 -32.54
CA TYR A 133 -19.04 -53.23 -33.35
C TYR A 133 -18.75 -51.79 -32.86
N PRO A 134 -18.66 -50.78 -33.78
CA PRO A 134 -18.34 -49.42 -33.38
C PRO A 134 -19.21 -48.89 -32.23
N ASN A 135 -18.57 -48.30 -31.24
CA ASN A 135 -19.19 -47.77 -30.03
C ASN A 135 -19.01 -46.26 -29.92
N THR A 136 -19.92 -45.62 -29.18
CA THR A 136 -19.82 -44.22 -28.75
C THR A 136 -19.84 -44.04 -27.23
N GLN A 137 -20.10 -45.11 -26.46
CA GLN A 137 -20.17 -45.05 -25.01
C GLN A 137 -18.76 -44.95 -24.41
N PHE A 138 -18.51 -43.85 -23.72
CA PHE A 138 -17.27 -43.62 -22.97
C PHE A 138 -17.49 -42.86 -21.68
N ARG A 139 -16.53 -43.00 -20.77
CA ARG A 139 -16.34 -42.14 -19.59
C ARG A 139 -14.91 -41.65 -19.57
N LEU A 140 -14.72 -40.35 -19.70
CA LEU A 140 -13.44 -39.67 -19.57
C LEU A 140 -13.37 -38.95 -18.23
N GLU A 141 -12.35 -39.25 -17.46
CA GLU A 141 -12.03 -38.61 -16.19
C GLU A 141 -10.76 -37.80 -16.36
N LEU A 142 -10.80 -36.52 -16.00
CA LEU A 142 -9.68 -35.58 -16.07
C LEU A 142 -9.43 -35.00 -14.68
N MET A 143 -8.29 -35.34 -14.08
CA MET A 143 -7.88 -34.84 -12.77
C MET A 143 -6.77 -33.80 -12.91
N PHE A 144 -7.09 -32.56 -12.59
CA PHE A 144 -6.18 -31.42 -12.56
C PHE A 144 -5.45 -31.39 -11.22
N GLU A 145 -4.11 -31.47 -11.20
CA GLU A 145 -3.35 -31.68 -9.95
C GLU A 145 -3.19 -30.43 -9.05
N LEU A 146 -2.94 -29.26 -9.64
CA LEU A 146 -2.86 -28.00 -8.90
C LEU A 146 -3.22 -26.86 -9.85
N VAL A 147 -4.30 -26.16 -9.52
CA VAL A 147 -4.70 -24.99 -10.29
C VAL A 147 -4.44 -23.75 -9.45
N THR A 148 -3.49 -22.92 -9.88
CA THR A 148 -3.17 -21.66 -9.20
C THR A 148 -3.71 -20.49 -9.99
N VAL A 149 -4.48 -19.64 -9.32
CA VAL A 149 -5.03 -18.40 -9.89
C VAL A 149 -4.28 -17.23 -9.28
N THR A 150 -3.63 -16.45 -10.13
CA THR A 150 -2.94 -15.22 -9.75
C THR A 150 -3.85 -14.02 -10.00
N PHE A 151 -3.97 -13.16 -8.97
CA PHE A 151 -4.83 -11.98 -8.95
C PHE A 151 -3.97 -10.72 -9.02
N PRO A 152 -3.59 -10.24 -10.22
CA PRO A 152 -2.58 -9.18 -10.35
C PRO A 152 -3.05 -7.80 -9.87
N ARG A 153 -4.37 -7.60 -9.76
CA ARG A 153 -4.94 -6.36 -9.18
C ARG A 153 -4.90 -6.33 -7.66
N LEU A 154 -4.75 -7.48 -7.01
CA LEU A 154 -4.63 -7.53 -5.55
C LEU A 154 -3.16 -7.34 -5.17
N ILE A 155 -2.94 -6.59 -4.10
CA ILE A 155 -1.61 -6.35 -3.54
C ILE A 155 -1.45 -7.33 -2.38
N GLY A 156 -0.44 -8.19 -2.42
CA GLY A 156 -0.16 -9.08 -1.30
C GLY A 156 0.17 -8.29 -0.03
N ALA A 157 -0.35 -8.75 1.10
CA ALA A 157 -0.32 -8.00 2.35
C ALA A 157 0.09 -8.89 3.53
N LYS A 158 0.56 -8.22 4.59
CA LYS A 158 0.88 -8.82 5.89
C LYS A 158 0.28 -8.00 7.02
N LEU A 159 0.18 -8.64 8.18
CA LEU A 159 -0.25 -7.98 9.40
C LEU A 159 0.94 -7.25 10.04
N ASP A 160 0.78 -5.97 10.37
CA ASP A 160 1.69 -5.21 11.23
C ASP A 160 0.88 -4.63 12.40
N GLY A 161 1.11 -5.17 13.61
CA GLY A 161 0.19 -4.96 14.72
C GLY A 161 -1.20 -5.54 14.42
N TRP A 162 -2.21 -4.67 14.27
CA TRP A 162 -3.57 -5.05 13.84
C TRP A 162 -3.93 -4.48 12.46
N VAL A 163 -2.98 -3.90 11.73
CA VAL A 163 -3.22 -3.26 10.43
C VAL A 163 -2.72 -4.16 9.31
N LEU A 164 -3.43 -4.18 8.18
CA LEU A 164 -2.90 -4.76 6.95
C LEU A 164 -2.02 -3.75 6.23
N VAL A 165 -0.77 -4.14 5.96
CA VAL A 165 0.20 -3.36 5.20
C VAL A 165 0.67 -4.16 3.98
N PRO A 166 1.05 -3.50 2.87
CA PRO A 166 1.62 -4.20 1.72
C PRO A 166 2.83 -5.04 2.13
N ASP A 167 2.90 -6.28 1.63
CA ASP A 167 4.05 -7.15 1.83
C ASP A 167 5.04 -6.97 0.65
N PRO A 168 6.20 -6.32 0.86
CA PRO A 168 7.15 -6.10 -0.21
C PRO A 168 7.77 -7.41 -0.73
N ASP A 169 7.78 -8.47 0.09
CA ASP A 169 8.40 -9.76 -0.23
C ASP A 169 7.44 -10.70 -0.97
N HIS A 170 6.12 -10.53 -0.79
CA HIS A 170 5.08 -11.33 -1.42
C HIS A 170 4.01 -10.41 -2.02
N ARG A 171 4.33 -9.73 -3.13
CA ARG A 171 3.43 -8.73 -3.74
C ARG A 171 2.28 -9.35 -4.53
N GLU A 172 2.46 -10.55 -5.07
CA GLU A 172 1.46 -11.23 -5.88
C GLU A 172 0.54 -12.09 -5.01
N VAL A 173 -0.77 -11.96 -5.23
CA VAL A 173 -1.77 -12.80 -4.56
C VAL A 173 -2.11 -13.99 -5.44
N LYS A 174 -1.88 -15.18 -4.90
CA LYS A 174 -2.18 -16.46 -5.53
C LYS A 174 -3.20 -17.23 -4.70
N ILE A 175 -4.19 -17.79 -5.36
CA ILE A 175 -5.13 -18.75 -4.76
C ILE A 175 -4.88 -20.11 -5.41
N SER A 176 -4.48 -21.07 -4.60
CA SER A 176 -4.34 -22.46 -5.00
C SER A 176 -5.66 -23.18 -4.74
N LEU A 177 -6.21 -23.76 -5.79
CA LEU A 177 -7.38 -24.62 -5.75
C LEU A 177 -6.94 -26.07 -5.54
N PRO A 178 -7.75 -26.88 -4.84
CA PRO A 178 -7.51 -28.31 -4.74
C PRO A 178 -7.55 -28.99 -6.11
N LYS A 179 -7.14 -30.26 -6.14
CA LYS A 179 -7.28 -31.12 -7.32
C LYS A 179 -8.72 -31.09 -7.82
N VAL A 180 -8.95 -30.93 -9.12
CA VAL A 180 -10.32 -30.93 -9.67
C VAL A 180 -10.48 -32.17 -10.55
N LEU A 181 -11.53 -32.95 -10.33
CA LEU A 181 -11.89 -34.06 -11.21
C LEU A 181 -13.09 -33.66 -12.07
N LEU A 182 -12.89 -33.64 -13.38
CA LEU A 182 -13.98 -33.52 -14.36
C LEU A 182 -14.30 -34.89 -14.93
N ILE A 183 -15.58 -35.22 -15.05
CA ILE A 183 -16.08 -36.48 -15.62
C ILE A 183 -16.95 -36.15 -16.81
N LEU A 184 -16.59 -36.65 -17.97
CA LEU A 184 -17.30 -36.48 -19.22
C LEU A 184 -17.81 -37.86 -19.64
N THR A 185 -19.11 -37.98 -19.85
CA THR A 185 -19.74 -39.26 -20.20
C THR A 185 -20.62 -39.15 -21.41
N GLN A 186 -20.64 -40.22 -22.20
CA GLN A 186 -21.56 -40.40 -23.30
C GLN A 186 -22.06 -41.84 -23.30
N ASP A 187 -23.33 -42.04 -23.63
CA ASP A 187 -23.93 -43.37 -23.77
C ASP A 187 -23.88 -43.87 -25.24
N SER A 188 -24.43 -45.06 -25.51
CA SER A 188 -24.46 -45.69 -26.83
C SER A 188 -25.81 -45.56 -27.56
N ALA A 189 -26.80 -44.87 -26.99
CA ALA A 189 -28.12 -44.69 -27.56
C ALA A 189 -28.12 -43.82 -28.84
N SER A 190 -29.21 -43.83 -29.62
CA SER A 190 -29.31 -43.03 -30.86
C SER A 190 -29.48 -41.53 -30.65
N ASP A 191 -29.83 -41.11 -29.43
CA ASP A 191 -30.08 -39.72 -29.02
C ASP A 191 -29.26 -39.40 -27.75
N THR A 192 -27.96 -39.67 -27.81
CA THR A 192 -27.07 -39.53 -26.66
C THR A 192 -26.73 -38.08 -26.40
N ASP A 193 -27.11 -37.60 -25.22
CA ASP A 193 -26.56 -36.37 -24.67
C ASP A 193 -25.15 -36.62 -24.14
N PHE A 194 -24.27 -35.66 -24.41
CA PHE A 194 -22.96 -35.58 -23.80
C PHE A 194 -23.09 -34.90 -22.44
N ASP A 195 -22.73 -35.61 -21.38
CA ASP A 195 -22.83 -35.10 -20.01
C ASP A 195 -21.46 -34.74 -19.45
N VAL A 196 -21.40 -33.62 -18.74
CA VAL A 196 -20.19 -33.04 -18.16
C VAL A 196 -20.48 -32.74 -16.71
N ASN A 197 -19.92 -33.58 -15.84
CA ASN A 197 -20.07 -33.45 -14.40
C ASN A 197 -18.75 -33.07 -13.75
N VAL A 198 -18.82 -32.22 -12.73
CA VAL A 198 -17.69 -32.02 -11.82
C VAL A 198 -17.71 -33.17 -10.82
N GLY A 199 -16.76 -34.08 -10.96
CA GLY A 199 -16.71 -35.33 -10.23
C GLY A 199 -16.22 -35.19 -8.80
N SER A 200 -15.29 -34.27 -8.51
CA SER A 200 -14.81 -33.99 -7.14
C SER A 200 -13.89 -32.76 -7.13
N PHE A 201 -13.83 -32.09 -6.00
CA PHE A 201 -12.73 -31.19 -5.65
C PHE A 201 -11.94 -31.89 -4.55
N GLY A 202 -10.61 -32.01 -4.66
CA GLY A 202 -9.76 -32.61 -3.63
C GLY A 202 -9.45 -34.11 -3.76
N ALA A 203 -9.90 -34.80 -4.81
CA ALA A 203 -9.57 -36.22 -5.04
C ALA A 203 -8.05 -36.47 -5.04
N GLU A 204 -7.56 -37.41 -4.23
CA GLU A 204 -6.12 -37.74 -4.18
C GLU A 204 -5.68 -38.58 -5.39
N THR A 205 -6.55 -39.49 -5.84
CA THR A 205 -6.38 -40.37 -6.99
C THR A 205 -7.65 -40.42 -7.85
N LEU A 206 -7.55 -41.00 -9.06
CA LEU A 206 -8.71 -41.25 -9.94
C LEU A 206 -9.66 -42.32 -9.37
N ASP A 207 -9.20 -43.13 -8.43
CA ASP A 207 -9.99 -44.18 -7.78
C ASP A 207 -10.66 -43.69 -6.49
N ASP A 208 -10.10 -42.65 -5.86
CA ASP A 208 -10.62 -41.98 -4.66
C ASP A 208 -11.57 -40.82 -4.99
N ALA A 209 -12.24 -40.89 -6.15
CA ALA A 209 -13.20 -39.90 -6.60
C ALA A 209 -14.48 -39.93 -5.73
N ASP A 210 -14.38 -39.43 -4.51
CA ASP A 210 -15.52 -39.04 -3.71
C ASP A 210 -15.87 -37.59 -4.09
N PRO A 211 -17.05 -37.32 -4.69
CA PRO A 211 -17.49 -35.98 -5.06
C PRO A 211 -17.65 -35.01 -3.89
N ALA A 212 -17.60 -35.55 -2.67
CA ALA A 212 -18.08 -34.94 -1.46
C ALA A 212 -17.16 -33.90 -0.80
N ILE A 213 -15.84 -34.08 -0.79
CA ILE A 213 -14.97 -33.36 0.15
C ILE A 213 -14.02 -32.44 -0.60
N ALA A 214 -14.37 -31.16 -0.78
CA ALA A 214 -13.44 -30.19 -1.37
C ALA A 214 -12.33 -29.84 -0.40
N ASN A 215 -11.15 -30.34 -0.74
CA ASN A 215 -9.93 -29.95 -0.05
C ASN A 215 -9.65 -28.44 -0.17
N LEU A 216 -8.97 -27.98 0.86
CA LEU A 216 -8.47 -26.65 1.17
C LEU A 216 -8.12 -25.72 -0.02
N ILE A 217 -8.90 -24.65 -0.22
CA ILE A 217 -8.47 -23.48 -0.98
C ILE A 217 -7.46 -22.72 -0.12
N GLN A 218 -6.29 -22.39 -0.67
CA GLN A 218 -5.26 -21.66 0.05
C GLN A 218 -4.92 -20.35 -0.65
N MET A 219 -4.87 -19.25 0.11
CA MET A 219 -4.38 -17.96 -0.38
C MET A 219 -2.92 -17.75 0.06
N ASN A 220 -2.09 -17.25 -0.84
CA ASN A 220 -0.70 -16.90 -0.60
C ASN A 220 -0.35 -15.56 -1.28
N PRO A 221 0.06 -14.51 -0.53
CA PRO A 221 0.07 -14.42 0.94
C PRO A 221 -1.34 -14.55 1.55
N PRO A 222 -1.48 -14.85 2.86
CA PRO A 222 -2.77 -15.08 3.50
C PRO A 222 -3.64 -13.81 3.63
N TYR A 223 -3.11 -12.65 3.26
CA TYR A 223 -3.84 -11.38 3.22
C TYR A 223 -3.57 -10.65 1.91
N ALA A 224 -4.57 -9.90 1.46
CA ALA A 224 -4.54 -9.12 0.24
C ALA A 224 -5.19 -7.74 0.47
N LEU A 225 -4.66 -6.73 -0.21
CA LEU A 225 -5.20 -5.38 -0.27
C LEU A 225 -5.73 -5.09 -1.67
N VAL A 226 -6.84 -4.37 -1.73
CA VAL A 226 -7.40 -3.82 -2.97
C VAL A 226 -6.61 -2.56 -3.36
N PRO A 227 -6.47 -2.22 -4.66
CA PRO A 227 -5.84 -0.97 -5.08
C PRO A 227 -6.45 0.23 -4.34
N GLY A 228 -5.58 1.06 -3.76
CA GLY A 228 -5.97 2.15 -2.86
C GLY A 228 -5.74 1.84 -1.37
N GLU A 229 -5.44 0.59 -1.01
CA GLU A 229 -4.98 0.14 0.34
C GLU A 229 -5.96 0.45 1.50
N GLN A 230 -7.18 0.90 1.18
CA GLN A 230 -8.25 1.16 2.14
C GLN A 230 -9.08 -0.08 2.46
N PHE A 231 -9.04 -1.09 1.59
CA PHE A 231 -9.80 -2.31 1.75
C PHE A 231 -8.86 -3.50 1.63
N GLY A 232 -9.02 -4.47 2.50
CA GLY A 232 -8.27 -5.71 2.46
C GLY A 232 -9.09 -6.87 3.01
N PHE A 233 -8.65 -8.06 2.67
CA PHE A 233 -9.21 -9.28 3.23
C PHE A 233 -8.12 -10.33 3.30
N GLY A 234 -8.36 -11.38 4.07
CA GLY A 234 -7.51 -12.53 4.02
C GLY A 234 -8.08 -13.75 4.68
N PHE A 235 -7.70 -14.89 4.15
CA PHE A 235 -7.91 -16.18 4.73
C PHE A 235 -6.69 -17.03 4.38
N LYS A 236 -6.25 -17.86 5.31
CA LYS A 236 -5.14 -18.77 5.01
C LYS A 236 -5.64 -19.96 4.19
N LYS A 237 -6.80 -20.46 4.56
CA LYS A 237 -7.35 -21.75 4.18
C LYS A 237 -8.88 -21.66 4.18
N ALA A 238 -9.54 -22.33 3.24
CA ALA A 238 -10.99 -22.50 3.23
C ALA A 238 -11.33 -23.91 2.76
N VAL A 239 -12.28 -24.57 3.41
CA VAL A 239 -12.81 -25.87 3.02
C VAL A 239 -14.20 -25.64 2.43
N LEU A 240 -14.49 -26.22 1.28
CA LEU A 240 -15.81 -26.19 0.66
C LEU A 240 -16.38 -27.61 0.74
N ASP A 241 -17.52 -27.80 1.37
CA ASP A 241 -18.20 -29.09 1.44
C ASP A 241 -19.50 -29.00 0.64
N LEU A 242 -19.61 -29.81 -0.41
CA LEU A 242 -20.83 -29.93 -1.21
C LEU A 242 -21.38 -31.36 -1.18
N SER A 243 -20.85 -32.21 -0.27
CA SER A 243 -21.22 -33.60 -0.08
C SER A 243 -22.67 -33.79 0.32
N GLU A 244 -23.30 -34.86 -0.16
CA GLU A 244 -24.62 -35.27 0.32
C GLU A 244 -24.58 -36.32 1.44
N SER A 245 -23.41 -36.89 1.76
CA SER A 245 -23.33 -38.09 2.59
C SER A 245 -22.13 -38.19 3.53
N ARG A 246 -21.23 -37.21 3.51
CA ARG A 246 -20.01 -37.21 4.32
C ARG A 246 -19.45 -35.81 4.55
N THR A 247 -19.34 -35.40 5.81
CA THR A 247 -18.68 -34.16 6.25
C THR A 247 -17.30 -34.45 6.85
N PRO A 248 -16.27 -33.58 6.66
CA PRO A 248 -14.95 -33.77 7.24
C PRO A 248 -15.00 -34.04 8.76
N PRO A 249 -14.26 -35.06 9.28
CA PRO A 249 -14.28 -35.42 10.70
C PRO A 249 -13.90 -34.27 11.64
N GLU A 250 -13.05 -33.35 11.18
CA GLU A 250 -12.68 -32.14 11.91
C GLU A 250 -13.86 -31.17 12.09
N LEU A 251 -14.79 -31.09 11.13
CA LEU A 251 -16.00 -30.26 11.25
C LEU A 251 -17.06 -30.95 12.11
N LEU A 252 -17.26 -32.25 11.92
CA LEU A 252 -18.16 -33.08 12.74
C LEU A 252 -17.82 -32.98 14.23
N SER A 253 -16.54 -33.15 14.56
CA SER A 253 -16.07 -33.14 15.95
C SER A 253 -16.10 -31.76 16.61
N ARG A 254 -15.91 -30.68 15.83
CA ARG A 254 -15.84 -29.31 16.35
C ARG A 254 -17.20 -28.62 16.45
N PHE A 255 -18.04 -28.78 15.42
CA PHE A 255 -19.29 -28.03 15.29
C PHE A 255 -20.53 -28.90 15.54
N GLY A 256 -20.39 -30.23 15.60
CA GLY A 256 -21.51 -31.14 15.80
C GLY A 256 -22.52 -31.11 14.65
N VAL A 257 -22.09 -30.73 13.44
CA VAL A 257 -22.90 -30.79 12.23
C VAL A 257 -23.18 -32.25 11.83
N GLY A 258 -24.22 -32.47 11.03
CA GLY A 258 -24.53 -33.80 10.47
C GLY A 258 -23.48 -34.25 9.45
N GLU A 259 -23.47 -35.54 9.13
CA GLU A 259 -22.61 -36.09 8.07
C GLU A 259 -23.03 -35.65 6.67
N ASP A 260 -24.20 -35.04 6.53
CA ASP A 260 -24.79 -34.52 5.29
C ASP A 260 -24.67 -32.99 5.16
N TRP A 261 -23.81 -32.35 5.96
CA TRP A 261 -23.66 -30.89 5.94
C TRP A 261 -22.94 -30.40 4.67
N LYS A 262 -23.51 -29.37 4.05
CA LYS A 262 -22.96 -28.63 2.90
C LYS A 262 -22.70 -27.19 3.29
N GLY A 263 -21.52 -26.66 2.94
CA GLY A 263 -21.18 -25.28 3.20
C GLY A 263 -19.71 -24.91 3.01
N ILE A 264 -19.32 -23.77 3.55
CA ILE A 264 -17.94 -23.27 3.52
C ILE A 264 -17.44 -23.15 4.96
N TYR A 265 -16.26 -23.70 5.21
CA TYR A 265 -15.54 -23.54 6.47
C TYR A 265 -14.26 -22.73 6.27
N LEU A 266 -14.09 -21.69 7.07
CA LEU A 266 -12.96 -20.78 7.08
C LEU A 266 -12.36 -20.76 8.50
N PRO A 267 -11.24 -21.46 8.75
CA PRO A 267 -10.57 -21.44 10.05
C PRO A 267 -10.25 -20.03 10.55
N GLU A 268 -9.85 -19.16 9.63
CA GLU A 268 -9.64 -17.74 9.89
C GLU A 268 -9.95 -16.96 8.62
N VAL A 269 -10.82 -15.95 8.77
CA VAL A 269 -11.03 -14.92 7.76
C VAL A 269 -10.94 -13.55 8.43
N ARG A 270 -10.35 -12.59 7.74
CA ARG A 270 -10.27 -11.19 8.16
C ARG A 270 -10.70 -10.28 7.03
N PHE A 271 -11.34 -9.18 7.40
CA PHE A 271 -11.71 -8.08 6.57
C PHE A 271 -11.16 -6.80 7.21
N PHE A 272 -10.56 -5.96 6.38
CA PHE A 272 -9.93 -4.72 6.78
C PHE A 272 -10.53 -3.58 5.98
N VAL A 273 -10.89 -2.50 6.68
CA VAL A 273 -11.36 -1.25 6.09
C VAL A 273 -10.68 -0.09 6.79
N SER A 274 -10.03 0.81 6.06
CA SER A 274 -9.44 2.05 6.61
C SER A 274 -9.98 3.29 5.92
N THR A 275 -10.12 4.37 6.68
CA THR A 275 -10.61 5.64 6.13
C THR A 275 -9.58 6.33 5.23
N GLN A 276 -8.29 6.17 5.53
CA GLN A 276 -7.16 6.77 4.81
C GLN A 276 -5.89 5.93 5.01
N ARG A 277 -4.93 6.06 4.09
CA ARG A 277 -3.74 5.20 3.98
C ARG A 277 -2.77 5.29 5.16
N SER A 278 -2.60 6.47 5.78
CA SER A 278 -1.57 6.72 6.82
C SER A 278 -2.07 7.51 8.03
N ALA A 279 -3.27 8.09 8.00
CA ALA A 279 -3.82 8.89 9.09
C ALA A 279 -5.34 8.74 9.14
N GLY A 280 -5.89 8.02 10.12
CA GLY A 280 -7.32 7.74 10.12
C GLY A 280 -7.77 6.70 11.13
N VAL A 281 -8.89 6.04 10.82
CA VAL A 281 -9.40 4.91 11.60
C VAL A 281 -9.40 3.67 10.72
N ALA A 282 -8.81 2.59 11.22
CA ALA A 282 -8.90 1.26 10.66
C ALA A 282 -9.92 0.45 11.45
N PHE A 283 -10.74 -0.29 10.71
CA PHE A 283 -11.71 -1.24 11.20
C PHE A 283 -11.25 -2.62 10.74
N ASN A 284 -11.09 -3.50 11.71
CA ASN A 284 -10.81 -4.90 11.47
C ASN A 284 -12.01 -5.71 11.91
N PHE A 285 -12.48 -6.57 11.03
CA PHE A 285 -13.48 -7.56 11.34
C PHE A 285 -12.91 -8.93 11.01
N GLY A 286 -12.80 -9.79 12.00
CA GLY A 286 -12.32 -11.16 11.83
C GLY A 286 -13.36 -12.15 12.28
N ALA A 287 -13.36 -13.31 11.65
CA ALA A 287 -14.05 -14.47 12.14
C ALA A 287 -13.06 -15.64 12.24
N ARG A 288 -13.07 -16.31 13.38
CA ARG A 288 -12.36 -17.57 13.59
C ARG A 288 -13.37 -18.71 13.58
N GLU A 289 -12.94 -19.84 13.04
CA GLU A 289 -13.78 -21.05 12.97
C GLU A 289 -15.14 -20.74 12.29
N LEU A 290 -15.10 -19.92 11.22
CA LEU A 290 -16.30 -19.45 10.53
C LEU A 290 -16.86 -20.58 9.67
N LEU A 291 -18.11 -20.93 9.93
CA LEU A 291 -18.88 -21.93 9.20
C LEU A 291 -20.08 -21.25 8.54
N ILE A 292 -20.20 -21.40 7.22
CA ILE A 292 -21.33 -20.95 6.41
C ILE A 292 -22.05 -22.19 5.90
N GLY A 293 -23.13 -22.58 6.56
CA GLY A 293 -23.97 -23.71 6.12
C GLY A 293 -24.93 -23.29 5.02
N LEU A 294 -25.08 -24.16 4.04
CA LEU A 294 -26.00 -24.00 2.91
C LEU A 294 -27.18 -24.97 3.02
N ASP A 295 -26.92 -26.23 3.39
CA ASP A 295 -27.89 -27.33 3.43
C ASP A 295 -27.39 -28.44 4.38
N PRO A 296 -28.25 -29.22 5.06
CA PRO A 296 -29.67 -28.97 5.34
C PRO A 296 -29.91 -27.83 6.34
N THR A 297 -28.85 -27.36 7.00
CA THR A 297 -28.94 -26.29 7.99
C THR A 297 -28.26 -25.04 7.44
N PRO A 298 -28.99 -24.14 6.77
CA PRO A 298 -28.45 -22.85 6.38
C PRO A 298 -28.18 -22.00 7.62
N GLY A 299 -27.00 -21.39 7.70
CA GLY A 299 -26.64 -20.57 8.85
C GLY A 299 -25.21 -20.09 8.85
N LEU A 300 -24.91 -19.22 9.81
CA LEU A 300 -23.59 -18.65 10.03
C LEU A 300 -23.16 -18.92 11.48
N TRP A 301 -22.03 -19.58 11.66
CA TRP A 301 -21.44 -19.85 12.99
C TRP A 301 -19.99 -19.44 12.99
N GLY A 302 -19.47 -18.99 14.13
CA GLY A 302 -18.07 -18.63 14.26
C GLY A 302 -17.85 -17.64 15.39
N ASP A 303 -16.58 -17.47 15.75
CA ASP A 303 -16.14 -16.49 16.73
C ASP A 303 -15.78 -15.19 16.01
N PHE A 304 -16.63 -14.18 16.18
CA PHE A 304 -16.43 -12.87 15.56
C PHE A 304 -15.63 -11.95 16.46
N ASN A 305 -14.65 -11.26 15.88
CA ASN A 305 -13.96 -10.15 16.51
C ASN A 305 -14.12 -8.88 15.67
N PHE A 306 -14.10 -7.76 16.38
CA PHE A 306 -14.16 -6.45 15.78
C PHE A 306 -13.24 -5.53 16.56
N ASP A 307 -12.29 -4.93 15.84
CA ASP A 307 -11.28 -4.06 16.40
C ASP A 307 -11.25 -2.73 15.64
N VAL A 308 -11.06 -1.64 16.39
CA VAL A 308 -10.94 -0.29 15.86
C VAL A 308 -9.58 0.26 16.26
N GLU A 309 -8.80 0.67 15.27
CA GLU A 309 -7.47 1.23 15.49
C GLU A 309 -7.36 2.64 14.89
N VAL A 310 -6.80 3.58 15.65
CA VAL A 310 -6.57 4.95 15.17
C VAL A 310 -5.16 5.02 14.60
N LEU A 311 -5.09 5.03 13.27
CA LEU A 311 -3.87 5.15 12.49
C LEU A 311 -3.30 6.57 12.55
N GLY A 312 -1.99 6.68 12.75
CA GLY A 312 -1.26 7.92 12.61
C GLY A 312 0.23 7.71 12.81
N ASP A 313 1.04 8.56 12.17
CA ASP A 313 2.50 8.59 12.36
C ASP A 313 2.88 8.97 13.80
N GLN A 314 4.13 8.70 14.19
CA GLN A 314 4.64 9.12 15.50
C GLN A 314 4.48 10.63 15.70
N LEU A 315 3.94 11.04 16.85
CA LEU A 315 3.75 12.45 17.20
C LEU A 315 5.10 13.20 17.16
N GLN A 316 5.21 14.18 16.26
CA GLN A 316 6.36 15.07 16.13
C GLN A 316 5.95 16.49 16.49
N VAL A 317 6.71 17.11 17.39
CA VAL A 317 6.44 18.46 17.89
C VAL A 317 7.72 19.27 17.87
N GLY A 318 7.63 20.52 17.43
CA GLY A 318 8.70 21.52 17.45
C GLY A 318 8.30 22.75 18.26
N LEU A 319 9.30 23.48 18.75
CA LEU A 319 9.12 24.75 19.44
C LEU A 319 9.77 25.88 18.64
N ARG A 320 9.10 27.04 18.57
CA ARG A 320 9.68 28.28 18.04
C ARG A 320 9.39 29.44 18.98
N LEU A 321 10.41 30.19 19.37
CA LEU A 321 10.24 31.37 20.23
C LEU A 321 10.50 32.64 19.42
N TYR A 322 9.67 33.67 19.64
CA TYR A 322 9.86 34.99 19.05
C TYR A 322 9.86 36.06 20.14
N GLY A 323 10.83 36.98 20.09
CA GLY A 323 10.84 38.17 20.95
C GLY A 323 9.95 39.29 20.44
N VAL A 324 9.73 40.33 21.27
CA VAL A 324 8.94 41.53 20.91
C VAL A 324 9.41 42.24 19.64
N SER A 325 10.70 42.13 19.30
CA SER A 325 11.27 42.68 18.06
C SER A 325 10.93 41.86 16.81
N GLY A 326 10.28 40.71 16.97
CA GLY A 326 10.04 39.73 15.92
C GLY A 326 11.25 38.81 15.64
N ALA A 327 12.35 38.97 16.37
CA ALA A 327 13.52 38.10 16.24
C ALA A 327 13.18 36.68 16.71
N ARG A 328 13.49 35.68 15.88
CA ARG A 328 13.36 34.26 16.21
C ARG A 328 14.50 33.82 17.11
N ILE A 329 14.16 33.09 18.17
CA ILE A 329 15.09 32.43 19.08
C ILE A 329 14.70 30.94 19.04
N ASP A 330 15.66 30.07 18.73
CA ASP A 330 15.39 28.63 18.63
C ASP A 330 15.77 27.94 19.95
N PRO A 331 14.81 27.28 20.63
CA PRO A 331 15.12 26.45 21.79
C PRO A 331 16.02 25.27 21.41
N GLU A 332 17.04 25.01 22.22
CA GLU A 332 17.94 23.87 22.07
C GLU A 332 17.34 22.63 22.75
N LEU A 333 17.28 21.51 22.03
CA LEU A 333 16.88 20.23 22.62
C LEU A 333 18.01 19.68 23.51
N VAL A 334 17.74 19.53 24.81
CA VAL A 334 18.70 19.04 25.81
C VAL A 334 18.55 17.53 26.00
N VAL A 335 17.31 17.04 26.12
CA VAL A 335 17.00 15.62 26.35
C VAL A 335 15.78 15.23 25.52
N SER A 336 15.81 14.05 24.91
CA SER A 336 14.63 13.41 24.34
C SER A 336 14.53 11.99 24.87
N ASP A 337 13.44 11.71 25.59
CA ASP A 337 13.14 10.38 26.13
C ASP A 337 11.84 9.86 25.51
N ASN A 338 11.99 8.94 24.55
CA ASN A 338 10.86 8.32 23.88
C ASN A 338 10.10 7.33 24.79
N SER A 339 10.75 6.74 25.80
CA SER A 339 10.11 5.81 26.74
C SER A 339 9.22 6.57 27.73
N ALA A 340 9.71 7.69 28.25
CA ALA A 340 8.93 8.61 29.07
C ALA A 340 8.05 9.59 28.25
N LYS A 341 8.12 9.53 26.91
CA LYS A 341 7.43 10.41 25.96
C LYS A 341 7.62 11.90 26.29
N THR A 342 8.83 12.27 26.69
CA THR A 342 9.14 13.62 27.16
C THR A 342 10.35 14.20 26.43
N ASP A 343 10.23 15.45 26.00
CA ASP A 343 11.36 16.23 25.49
C ASP A 343 11.63 17.42 26.39
N ARG A 344 12.91 17.74 26.58
CA ARG A 344 13.36 18.89 27.34
C ARG A 344 14.17 19.81 26.45
N TYR A 345 13.75 21.06 26.41
CA TYR A 345 14.40 22.15 25.70
C TYR A 345 14.94 23.19 26.69
N ARG A 346 15.95 23.92 26.24
CA ARG A 346 16.50 25.08 26.92
C ARG A 346 16.56 26.25 25.96
N VAL A 347 16.27 27.45 26.47
CA VAL A 347 16.46 28.68 25.71
C VAL A 347 16.97 29.79 26.62
N THR A 348 17.89 30.60 26.09
CA THR A 348 18.33 31.83 26.77
C THR A 348 17.68 33.02 26.07
N VAL A 349 17.04 33.90 26.83
CA VAL A 349 16.29 35.05 26.31
C VAL A 349 16.85 36.36 26.84
N PRO A 350 16.95 37.43 26.03
CA PRO A 350 17.36 38.74 26.51
C PRO A 350 16.51 39.26 27.69
N SER A 351 17.16 39.75 28.74
CA SER A 351 16.49 40.42 29.86
C SER A 351 16.18 41.88 29.52
N THR A 352 15.29 42.13 28.55
CA THR A 352 14.90 43.48 28.16
C THR A 352 13.64 43.92 28.91
N ALA A 353 13.80 44.81 29.90
CA ALA A 353 12.75 45.54 30.62
C ALA A 353 11.98 44.78 31.73
N GLY A 354 12.71 44.39 32.78
CA GLY A 354 12.12 44.08 34.10
C GLY A 354 11.45 42.70 34.20
N PRO A 355 11.34 42.14 35.43
CA PRO A 355 10.94 40.76 35.64
C PRO A 355 9.48 40.44 35.27
N ASP A 356 8.61 41.43 35.04
CA ASP A 356 7.16 41.19 34.92
C ASP A 356 6.56 41.52 33.54
N THR A 357 7.37 41.53 32.47
CA THR A 357 6.88 41.82 31.11
C THR A 357 6.88 40.59 30.20
N GLU A 358 5.71 40.32 29.58
CA GLU A 358 5.51 39.30 28.55
C GLU A 358 6.23 39.72 27.26
N ASN A 359 7.51 39.36 27.12
CA ASN A 359 8.34 39.80 26.01
C ASN A 359 8.49 38.76 24.89
N TYR A 360 7.97 37.55 25.09
CA TYR A 360 8.18 36.44 24.17
C TYR A 360 6.88 35.71 23.85
N VAL A 361 6.79 35.21 22.62
CA VAL A 361 5.70 34.34 22.16
C VAL A 361 6.30 33.00 21.74
N LEU A 362 5.90 31.94 22.44
CA LEU A 362 6.24 30.56 22.09
C LEU A 362 5.17 30.00 21.17
N PHE A 363 5.59 29.37 20.08
CA PHE A 363 4.75 28.58 19.19
C PHE A 363 5.08 27.10 19.36
N VAL A 364 4.03 26.27 19.35
CA VAL A 364 4.10 24.81 19.42
C VAL A 364 3.64 24.25 18.08
N ASP A 365 4.58 23.76 17.29
CA ASP A 365 4.29 23.22 15.97
C ASP A 365 4.15 21.71 16.03
N VAL A 366 2.95 21.20 15.75
CA VAL A 366 2.73 19.76 15.61
C VAL A 366 2.82 19.40 14.13
N SER A 367 3.89 18.71 13.74
CA SER A 367 4.16 18.35 12.33
C SER A 367 3.64 16.97 11.93
N SER A 368 3.34 16.10 12.91
CA SER A 368 2.86 14.73 12.67
C SER A 368 2.04 14.18 13.85
N GLY A 369 1.21 13.16 13.61
CA GLY A 369 0.34 12.52 14.60
C GLY A 369 -1.15 12.51 14.22
N ALA A 370 -1.97 11.72 14.92
CA ALA A 370 -3.40 11.59 14.63
C ALA A 370 -4.21 12.79 15.14
N ALA A 371 -4.59 13.73 14.26
CA ALA A 371 -5.38 14.91 14.61
C ALA A 371 -6.86 14.57 15.01
N PRO A 372 -7.57 15.42 15.79
CA PRO A 372 -7.13 16.70 16.36
C PRO A 372 -6.18 16.53 17.54
N PHE A 373 -5.47 17.61 17.89
CA PHE A 373 -4.55 17.65 19.02
C PHE A 373 -5.15 18.47 20.16
N VAL A 374 -4.98 18.00 21.38
CA VAL A 374 -5.21 18.76 22.60
C VAL A 374 -3.85 19.20 23.14
N ILE A 375 -3.63 20.50 23.28
CA ILE A 375 -2.38 21.10 23.75
C ILE A 375 -2.67 21.90 25.02
N THR A 376 -2.17 21.43 26.14
CA THR A 376 -2.27 22.11 27.44
C THR A 376 -0.90 22.60 27.84
N ALA A 377 -0.76 23.88 28.18
CA ALA A 377 0.49 24.47 28.62
C ALA A 377 0.37 25.03 30.05
N VAL A 378 1.45 24.93 30.81
CA VAL A 378 1.65 25.51 32.14
C VAL A 378 2.93 26.34 32.06
N SER A 379 2.87 27.64 32.34
CA SER A 379 4.01 28.56 32.28
C SER A 379 4.21 29.30 33.59
N GLY A 380 5.38 29.93 33.74
CA GLY A 380 5.71 30.71 34.93
C GLY A 380 6.12 29.87 36.15
N GLU A 381 6.38 28.57 35.96
CA GLU A 381 6.83 27.69 37.04
C GLU A 381 8.30 27.96 37.39
N ASP A 382 8.64 27.88 38.67
CA ASP A 382 10.03 27.93 39.11
C ASP A 382 10.80 26.68 38.64
N HIS A 383 12.11 26.81 38.42
CA HIS A 383 12.93 25.65 38.11
C HIS A 383 13.04 24.76 39.35
N PRO A 384 12.82 23.43 39.22
CA PRO A 384 13.06 22.53 40.34
C PRO A 384 14.54 22.52 40.70
N THR A 385 14.82 22.23 41.98
CA THR A 385 16.19 22.17 42.53
C THR A 385 17.05 21.16 41.77
N ASP A 386 16.43 20.08 41.30
CA ASP A 386 17.00 19.18 40.31
C ASP A 386 16.33 19.44 38.95
N VAL A 387 17.05 20.12 38.08
CA VAL A 387 16.57 20.49 36.74
C VAL A 387 16.25 19.27 35.87
N SER A 388 16.77 18.08 36.21
CA SER A 388 16.47 16.82 35.50
C SER A 388 15.12 16.22 35.88
N THR A 389 14.48 16.68 36.95
CA THR A 389 13.13 16.25 37.31
C THR A 389 12.14 16.78 36.28
N LEU A 390 11.42 15.87 35.63
CA LEU A 390 10.36 16.19 34.68
C LEU A 390 9.03 16.36 35.43
N PRO A 391 8.17 17.29 35.01
CA PRO A 391 6.83 17.43 35.58
C PRO A 391 6.03 16.15 35.32
N ASP A 392 5.24 15.74 36.31
CA ASP A 392 4.30 14.64 36.15
C ASP A 392 3.08 15.07 35.34
N SER A 393 2.23 14.12 34.95
CA SER A 393 1.01 14.44 34.20
C SER A 393 -0.02 15.22 35.02
N GLY A 394 0.08 15.19 36.36
CA GLY A 394 -0.86 15.84 37.28
C GLY A 394 -0.80 17.36 37.23
N ILE A 395 0.37 17.93 36.91
CA ILE A 395 0.53 19.39 36.78
C ILE A 395 -0.46 20.02 35.78
N PHE A 396 -0.82 19.29 34.73
CA PHE A 396 -1.72 19.78 33.67
C PHE A 396 -3.19 19.71 34.05
N ASP A 397 -3.52 18.96 35.10
CA ASP A 397 -4.89 18.72 35.56
C ASP A 397 -5.18 19.47 36.88
N ASP A 398 -4.16 20.05 37.51
CA ASP A 398 -4.28 20.85 38.73
C ASP A 398 -4.46 22.34 38.42
N ALA A 399 -5.62 22.88 38.80
CA ALA A 399 -5.95 24.29 38.61
C ALA A 399 -5.01 25.25 39.35
N ALA A 400 -4.28 24.80 40.38
CA ALA A 400 -3.29 25.61 41.09
C ALA A 400 -2.15 26.08 40.18
N HIS A 401 -1.82 25.30 39.15
CA HIS A 401 -0.77 25.60 38.17
C HIS A 401 -1.29 26.38 36.95
N SER A 402 -2.56 26.84 36.98
CA SER A 402 -3.16 27.66 35.91
C SER A 402 -2.96 27.11 34.48
N PRO A 403 -3.31 25.83 34.20
CA PRO A 403 -3.13 25.25 32.87
C PRO A 403 -3.96 26.00 31.81
N GLU A 404 -3.32 26.32 30.68
CA GLU A 404 -3.90 26.99 29.52
C GLU A 404 -4.13 26.00 28.36
N ASP A 405 -5.34 25.97 27.79
CA ASP A 405 -5.61 25.24 26.55
C ASP A 405 -5.23 26.09 25.34
N ILE A 406 -4.15 25.70 24.67
CA ILE A 406 -3.63 26.36 23.47
C ILE A 406 -3.84 25.53 22.20
N SER A 407 -4.76 24.57 22.21
CA SER A 407 -5.00 23.65 21.08
C SER A 407 -5.30 24.37 19.76
N VAL A 408 -6.01 25.51 19.82
CA VAL A 408 -6.40 26.31 18.65
C VAL A 408 -5.31 27.31 18.25
N LEU A 409 -4.78 28.05 19.23
CA LEU A 409 -3.85 29.14 18.96
C LEU A 409 -2.41 28.64 18.74
N GLN A 410 -2.09 27.47 19.29
CA GLN A 410 -0.78 26.82 19.27
C GLN A 410 0.37 27.76 19.66
N ARG A 411 0.06 28.74 20.51
CA ARG A 411 1.00 29.74 20.99
C ARG A 411 0.64 30.18 22.39
N MET A 412 1.65 30.60 23.14
CA MET A 412 1.50 31.20 24.46
C MET A 412 2.51 32.32 24.67
N ARG A 413 2.27 33.17 25.66
CA ARG A 413 3.18 34.26 26.02
C ARG A 413 4.08 33.85 27.16
N LEU A 414 5.34 34.24 27.09
CA LEU A 414 6.36 33.96 28.10
C LEU A 414 7.01 35.26 28.58
N PHE A 415 7.42 35.24 29.84
CA PHE A 415 8.10 36.36 30.51
C PHE A 415 9.63 36.33 30.29
N SER A 416 10.29 37.46 30.54
CA SER A 416 11.75 37.59 30.45
C SER A 416 12.50 37.29 31.77
N HIS A 417 11.98 36.36 32.58
CA HIS A 417 12.63 35.89 33.81
C HIS A 417 12.86 34.38 33.78
N ASP A 418 13.58 33.89 34.79
CA ASP A 418 13.85 32.48 34.96
C ASP A 418 12.53 31.74 35.20
N GLN A 419 12.15 30.85 34.29
CA GLN A 419 10.90 30.10 34.37
C GLN A 419 10.97 28.80 33.59
N ARG A 420 10.10 27.87 33.97
CA ARG A 420 9.86 26.62 33.27
C ARG A 420 8.45 26.65 32.66
N VAL A 421 8.37 26.09 31.45
CA VAL A 421 7.11 25.87 30.75
C VAL A 421 6.95 24.38 30.51
N ALA A 422 5.82 23.81 30.90
CA ALA A 422 5.45 22.44 30.62
C ALA A 422 4.30 22.42 29.61
N ILE A 423 4.37 21.56 28.59
CA ILE A 423 3.37 21.48 27.52
C ILE A 423 3.01 20.01 27.30
N ARG A 424 1.74 19.65 27.44
CA ARG A 424 1.21 18.33 27.14
C ARG A 424 0.48 18.38 25.82
N ILE A 425 0.95 17.59 24.85
CA ILE A 425 0.31 17.38 23.56
C ILE A 425 -0.26 15.96 23.55
N THR A 426 -1.56 15.84 23.33
CA THR A 426 -2.24 14.56 23.15
C THR A 426 -2.95 14.54 21.82
N SER A 427 -2.70 13.53 20.99
CA SER A 427 -3.41 13.35 19.72
C SER A 427 -4.76 12.66 19.95
N ARG A 428 -5.56 12.50 18.89
CA ARG A 428 -6.78 11.67 18.90
C ARG A 428 -6.50 10.24 19.37
N ASN A 429 -5.30 9.72 19.08
CA ASN A 429 -4.83 8.46 19.64
C ASN A 429 -4.13 8.75 20.98
N PRO A 430 -4.70 8.37 22.14
CA PRO A 430 -4.11 8.67 23.44
C PRO A 430 -2.73 8.03 23.67
N ALA A 431 -2.41 6.96 22.92
CA ALA A 431 -1.06 6.39 22.94
C ALA A 431 -0.02 7.33 22.34
N GLN A 432 -0.43 8.29 21.50
CA GLN A 432 0.40 9.34 20.93
C GLN A 432 0.27 10.62 21.78
N SER A 433 1.04 10.66 22.86
CA SER A 433 1.17 11.82 23.72
C SER A 433 2.64 12.22 23.82
N ARG A 434 2.89 13.51 24.06
CA ARG A 434 4.23 14.04 24.32
C ARG A 434 4.15 15.12 25.38
N VAL A 435 5.05 15.09 26.34
CA VAL A 435 5.27 16.19 27.27
C VAL A 435 6.52 16.94 26.82
N ILE A 436 6.45 18.26 26.76
CA ILE A 436 7.58 19.12 26.44
C ILE A 436 7.85 20.01 27.63
N VAL A 437 9.10 20.07 28.06
CA VAL A 437 9.58 20.96 29.11
C VAL A 437 10.51 21.97 28.46
N LEU A 438 10.23 23.26 28.58
CA LEU A 438 11.09 24.34 28.12
C LEU A 438 11.60 25.12 29.33
N ASP A 439 12.91 25.05 29.57
CA ASP A 439 13.58 25.90 30.56
C ASP A 439 14.02 27.21 29.91
N VAL A 440 13.50 28.32 30.40
CA VAL A 440 13.81 29.67 29.91
C VAL A 440 14.73 30.35 30.91
N TYR A 441 15.92 30.75 30.45
CA TYR A 441 16.90 31.47 31.26
C TYR A 441 17.04 32.92 30.75
N PRO A 442 16.99 33.95 31.62
CA PRO A 442 17.29 35.31 31.22
C PRO A 442 18.80 35.50 31.01
N ASP A 443 19.20 36.18 29.94
CA ASP A 443 20.56 36.67 29.74
C ASP A 443 20.82 37.83 30.71
N LEU A 444 21.38 37.51 31.87
CA LEU A 444 21.80 38.47 32.88
C LEU A 444 23.11 39.13 32.43
N GLN A 445 23.06 40.03 31.45
CA GLN A 445 24.15 40.98 31.31
C GLN A 445 24.19 41.86 32.57
N THR A 446 25.19 41.61 33.41
CA THR A 446 25.47 42.38 34.63
C THR A 446 25.45 43.86 34.33
N SER A 447 24.47 44.56 34.89
CA SER A 447 24.35 46.01 34.84
C SER A 447 25.45 46.65 35.69
N SER A 448 26.69 46.72 35.19
CA SER A 448 27.76 47.53 35.76
C SER A 448 27.98 48.76 34.89
N SER A 449 27.08 49.73 34.97
CA SER A 449 27.31 51.10 34.50
C SER A 449 26.82 52.06 35.58
N THR A 450 27.74 52.49 36.43
CA THR A 450 27.55 53.53 37.45
C THR A 450 27.70 54.92 36.84
N LEU A 451 26.88 55.26 35.85
CA LEU A 451 26.74 56.64 35.39
C LEU A 451 25.35 57.15 35.78
N PRO A 452 25.24 58.34 36.42
CA PRO A 452 23.94 58.87 36.80
C PRO A 452 23.10 59.14 35.54
N PRO A 453 21.76 59.00 35.62
CA PRO A 453 20.91 59.21 34.46
C PRO A 453 21.07 60.66 33.97
N PRO A 454 21.27 60.88 32.66
CA PRO A 454 21.20 62.22 32.10
C PRO A 454 19.79 62.77 32.31
N GLN A 455 19.75 64.07 32.62
CA GLN A 455 18.55 64.86 32.90
C GLN A 455 17.50 64.70 31.78
N PRO A 456 16.18 64.71 32.08
CA PRO A 456 15.17 64.50 31.06
C PRO A 456 15.16 65.67 30.08
N GLU A 457 15.57 65.43 28.84
CA GLU A 457 15.36 66.37 27.75
C GLU A 457 13.95 66.21 27.18
N ILE A 458 13.30 67.35 27.03
CA ILE A 458 11.98 67.56 26.43
C ILE A 458 11.92 66.84 25.08
N PRO A 459 10.89 66.03 24.76
CA PRO A 459 10.84 65.28 23.52
C PRO A 459 10.78 66.24 22.33
N ARG A 460 11.89 66.36 21.60
CA ARG A 460 11.89 66.87 20.24
C ARG A 460 11.67 65.66 19.32
N ALA A 461 10.70 65.76 18.42
CA ALA A 461 10.49 64.75 17.39
C ALA A 461 11.80 64.53 16.62
N GLN A 462 12.43 63.38 16.83
CA GLN A 462 13.52 62.91 15.98
C GLN A 462 12.88 62.17 14.79
N LEU A 463 12.98 62.77 13.61
CA LEU A 463 12.92 62.03 12.36
C LEU A 463 14.16 61.15 12.31
N ASN A 464 14.00 59.83 12.39
CA ASN A 464 15.08 58.90 12.08
C ASN A 464 15.66 59.27 10.71
N PRO A 465 16.97 59.60 10.59
CA PRO A 465 17.55 59.78 9.28
C PRO A 465 17.52 58.45 8.51
N PRO A 466 17.31 58.47 7.19
CA PRO A 466 17.34 57.25 6.37
C PRO A 466 18.72 56.59 6.51
N VAL A 467 18.72 55.29 6.78
CA VAL A 467 19.93 54.48 6.88
C VAL A 467 20.63 54.45 5.52
N GLU A 468 21.86 54.96 5.47
CA GLU A 468 22.70 54.90 4.27
C GLU A 468 23.12 53.44 4.00
N ALA A 469 22.71 52.89 2.85
CA ALA A 469 22.89 51.48 2.49
C ALA A 469 23.02 51.28 0.97
N VAL A 470 23.80 50.27 0.57
CA VAL A 470 23.86 49.73 -0.79
C VAL A 470 23.37 48.29 -0.75
N ARG A 471 22.45 47.92 -1.66
CA ARG A 471 21.94 46.55 -1.79
C ARG A 471 22.02 46.08 -3.24
N ILE A 472 22.25 44.78 -3.43
CA ILE A 472 22.08 44.16 -4.74
C ILE A 472 20.58 43.94 -4.93
N GLU A 473 20.01 44.54 -5.98
CA GLU A 473 18.59 44.40 -6.32
C GLU A 473 18.36 43.21 -7.25
N SER A 474 19.25 43.01 -8.21
CA SER A 474 19.26 41.84 -9.09
C SER A 474 20.67 41.60 -9.65
N GLN A 475 20.94 40.37 -10.07
CA GLN A 475 22.18 39.99 -10.74
C GLN A 475 21.87 39.02 -11.88
N THR A 476 22.53 39.22 -13.02
CA THR A 476 22.53 38.33 -14.19
C THR A 476 23.98 38.01 -14.57
N ASP A 477 24.15 37.14 -15.56
CA ASP A 477 25.44 36.71 -16.11
C ASP A 477 26.21 37.84 -16.83
N GLU A 478 25.57 38.99 -17.03
CA GLU A 478 26.11 40.16 -17.75
C GLU A 478 26.09 41.46 -16.93
N GLU A 479 25.23 41.58 -15.91
CA GLU A 479 25.12 42.79 -15.09
C GLU A 479 24.70 42.54 -13.64
N VAL A 480 25.19 43.38 -12.72
CA VAL A 480 24.71 43.51 -11.34
C VAL A 480 24.01 44.86 -11.18
N VAL A 481 22.81 44.85 -10.61
CA VAL A 481 22.01 46.05 -10.32
C VAL A 481 22.11 46.37 -8.83
N LEU A 482 22.65 47.55 -8.52
CA LEU A 482 22.83 48.06 -7.16
C LEU A 482 21.82 49.16 -6.85
N ARG A 483 21.23 49.12 -5.65
CA ARG A 483 20.34 50.14 -5.11
C ARG A 483 20.96 50.85 -3.91
N LEU A 484 21.05 52.17 -4.01
CA LEU A 484 21.53 53.10 -3.00
C LEU A 484 20.34 53.71 -2.26
N THR A 485 20.41 53.70 -0.94
CA THR A 485 19.53 54.46 -0.06
C THR A 485 20.42 55.34 0.81
N PRO A 486 20.25 56.67 0.85
CA PRO A 486 19.43 57.50 -0.05
C PRO A 486 19.95 57.50 -1.50
N ALA A 487 19.08 57.85 -2.45
CA ALA A 487 19.32 57.75 -3.89
C ALA A 487 20.43 58.66 -4.46
N ASN A 488 20.96 59.60 -3.67
CA ASN A 488 21.90 60.63 -4.09
C ASN A 488 23.38 60.28 -3.82
N GLY A 489 23.71 59.02 -3.58
CA GLY A 489 25.09 58.59 -3.39
C GLY A 489 25.89 58.56 -4.70
N ILE A 490 27.18 58.85 -4.61
CA ILE A 490 28.12 58.78 -5.74
C ILE A 490 28.80 57.42 -5.69
N LEU A 491 28.69 56.64 -6.78
CA LEU A 491 29.24 55.29 -6.89
C LEU A 491 30.48 55.25 -7.80
N THR A 492 31.51 54.52 -7.37
CA THR A 492 32.62 54.07 -8.22
C THR A 492 32.77 52.56 -8.15
N VAL A 493 33.11 51.93 -9.27
CA VAL A 493 33.42 50.50 -9.37
C VAL A 493 34.81 50.36 -9.95
N ASP A 494 35.68 49.63 -9.26
CA ASP A 494 37.12 49.49 -9.55
C ASP A 494 37.83 50.84 -9.77
N GLY A 495 37.36 51.87 -9.06
CA GLY A 495 37.86 53.24 -9.15
C GLY A 495 37.29 54.07 -10.30
N ALA A 496 36.47 53.51 -11.18
CA ALA A 496 35.79 54.25 -12.26
C ALA A 496 34.37 54.70 -11.81
N PRO A 497 33.96 55.95 -12.09
CA PRO A 497 32.62 56.43 -11.71
C PRO A 497 31.52 55.72 -12.51
N VAL A 498 30.44 55.33 -11.82
CA VAL A 498 29.25 54.71 -12.42
C VAL A 498 28.06 55.65 -12.25
N THR A 499 27.28 55.84 -13.31
CA THR A 499 26.09 56.69 -13.27
C THR A 499 25.00 56.03 -12.41
N VAL A 500 24.55 56.76 -11.38
CA VAL A 500 23.41 56.38 -10.54
C VAL A 500 22.19 57.19 -10.97
N THR A 501 21.10 56.51 -11.33
CA THR A 501 19.83 57.14 -11.71
C THR A 501 18.74 56.68 -10.75
N ASP A 502 18.08 57.60 -10.04
CA ASP A 502 17.08 57.29 -9.00
C ASP A 502 17.56 56.27 -7.96
N GLY A 503 18.84 56.38 -7.57
CA GLY A 503 19.46 55.48 -6.59
C GLY A 503 19.79 54.10 -7.14
N VAL A 504 19.69 53.87 -8.45
CA VAL A 504 20.03 52.58 -9.07
C VAL A 504 21.26 52.74 -9.97
N ALA A 505 22.19 51.81 -9.87
CA ALA A 505 23.36 51.70 -10.72
C ALA A 505 23.46 50.30 -11.34
N ARG A 506 23.83 50.24 -12.62
CA ARG A 506 24.04 49.00 -13.36
C ARG A 506 25.52 48.82 -13.62
N VAL A 507 26.06 47.70 -13.19
CA VAL A 507 27.50 47.38 -13.28
C VAL A 507 27.65 46.16 -14.17
N PRO A 508 28.26 46.28 -15.36
CA PRO A 508 28.56 45.12 -16.19
C PRO A 508 29.47 44.15 -15.44
N SER A 509 29.13 42.88 -15.48
CA SER A 509 29.83 41.82 -14.75
C SER A 509 29.80 40.54 -15.57
N ALA A 510 30.95 39.93 -15.80
CA ALA A 510 31.02 38.61 -16.41
C ALA A 510 30.93 37.52 -15.33
N ALA A 511 30.66 36.27 -15.73
CA ALA A 511 30.82 35.13 -14.83
C ALA A 511 32.25 35.11 -14.25
N ASP A 512 32.37 34.89 -12.94
CA ASP A 512 33.61 34.78 -12.16
C ASP A 512 34.46 36.08 -12.02
N SER A 513 33.91 37.27 -12.30
CA SER A 513 34.60 38.54 -12.01
C SER A 513 34.31 39.07 -10.60
N SER A 514 35.31 39.65 -9.92
CA SER A 514 35.15 40.34 -8.64
C SER A 514 35.42 41.83 -8.82
N HIS A 515 34.54 42.68 -8.27
CA HIS A 515 34.58 44.13 -8.48
C HIS A 515 34.52 44.90 -7.15
N THR A 516 35.39 45.90 -6.97
CA THR A 516 35.39 46.76 -5.78
C THR A 516 34.41 47.92 -5.95
N VAL A 517 33.44 48.04 -5.04
CA VAL A 517 32.34 49.03 -5.12
C VAL A 517 32.46 50.07 -4.00
N ASN A 518 32.75 51.33 -4.33
CA ASN A 518 32.79 52.41 -3.34
C ASN A 518 31.64 53.40 -3.54
N VAL A 519 30.88 53.67 -2.47
CA VAL A 519 29.79 54.66 -2.49
C VAL A 519 30.05 55.75 -1.45
N THR A 520 29.84 57.01 -1.84
CA THR A 520 29.99 58.16 -0.97
C THR A 520 28.75 59.04 -1.02
N TRP A 521 28.18 59.36 0.16
CA TRP A 521 27.16 60.40 0.31
C TRP A 521 27.82 61.63 0.91
N ASN A 522 27.97 62.70 0.11
CA ASN A 522 28.59 63.92 0.59
C ASN A 522 27.57 64.77 1.37
N ARG A 523 27.81 65.00 2.68
CA ARG A 523 27.23 66.14 3.41
C ARG A 523 28.16 67.34 3.31
N ALA A 524 27.58 68.54 3.29
CA ALA A 524 28.35 69.78 3.15
C ALA A 524 29.39 69.92 4.29
N GLY A 525 30.68 69.79 3.96
CA GLY A 525 31.79 70.00 4.88
C GLY A 525 32.48 68.75 5.44
N GLU A 526 32.08 67.53 5.05
CA GLU A 526 32.70 66.28 5.52
C GLU A 526 33.42 65.53 4.38
N VAL A 527 34.55 64.87 4.71
CA VAL A 527 35.39 64.11 3.76
C VAL A 527 35.18 62.61 4.00
N GLU A 528 34.71 61.90 2.96
CA GLU A 528 34.62 60.43 2.76
C GLU A 528 34.05 59.61 3.95
N LEU A 529 32.73 59.33 3.95
CA LEU A 529 32.02 58.69 5.07
C LEU A 529 31.97 57.15 5.07
N ALA A 530 32.26 56.44 3.98
CA ALA A 530 32.30 54.97 4.00
C ALA A 530 33.04 54.35 2.81
N ARG A 531 33.69 53.18 3.04
CA ARG A 531 34.29 52.32 2.02
C ARG A 531 33.69 50.92 2.14
N TYR A 532 33.24 50.36 1.03
CA TYR A 532 32.72 48.99 0.95
C TYR A 532 33.53 48.19 -0.08
N THR A 533 33.68 46.90 0.14
CA THR A 533 34.29 45.98 -0.82
C THR A 533 33.33 44.82 -0.97
N LEU A 534 32.84 44.63 -2.20
CA LEU A 534 31.94 43.54 -2.54
C LEU A 534 32.75 42.56 -3.40
N SER A 535 32.53 41.27 -3.17
CA SER A 535 33.00 40.22 -4.08
C SER A 535 31.77 39.38 -4.39
N PHE A 536 31.56 39.06 -5.66
CA PHE A 536 30.52 38.15 -6.09
C PHE A 536 31.14 37.06 -6.98
N GLU A 537 30.58 35.86 -6.91
CA GLU A 537 30.97 34.68 -7.68
C GLU A 537 29.66 34.03 -8.15
N PHE A 538 29.63 33.53 -9.39
CA PHE A 538 28.42 32.98 -10.00
C PHE A 538 27.94 31.77 -9.16
N ASP A 539 26.63 31.69 -8.88
CA ASP A 539 25.93 30.73 -7.98
C ASP A 539 25.90 30.99 -6.45
N ARG A 540 26.30 32.16 -5.94
CA ARG A 540 26.04 32.53 -4.52
C ARG A 540 25.53 33.96 -4.31
N PRO A 541 24.24 34.26 -4.55
CA PRO A 541 23.67 35.51 -4.07
C PRO A 541 23.53 35.43 -2.54
N TRP A 542 24.42 36.09 -1.78
CA TRP A 542 24.16 36.41 -0.38
C TRP A 542 22.98 37.38 -0.35
N ASN A 543 21.78 36.88 0.00
CA ASN A 543 20.67 37.72 0.43
C ASN A 543 21.08 38.44 1.72
N GLY A 544 21.80 39.54 1.58
CA GLY A 544 22.40 40.28 2.68
C GLY A 544 22.41 41.77 2.38
N THR A 545 21.93 42.56 3.34
CA THR A 545 22.22 44.00 3.37
C THR A 545 23.71 44.14 3.62
N VAL A 546 24.48 44.67 2.67
CA VAL A 546 25.91 44.84 2.87
C VAL A 546 26.18 46.23 3.42
N GLY A 547 26.41 46.28 4.73
CA GLY A 547 26.88 47.47 5.43
C GLY A 547 25.76 48.41 5.88
N THR A 548 25.80 48.74 7.17
CA THR A 548 25.13 49.89 7.76
C THR A 548 26.25 50.82 8.19
N VAL A 549 26.21 52.09 7.77
CA VAL A 549 27.07 53.12 8.41
C VAL A 549 26.55 53.26 9.84
N ILE A 550 27.42 53.03 10.84
CA ILE A 550 27.11 53.33 12.25
C ILE A 550 27.25 54.83 12.46
#